data_AF-A0A5K3ELL3-F1
#
_entry.id   AF-A0A5K3ELL3-F1
#
_cell.length_a   1.000
_cell.length_b   1.000
_cell.length_c   1.000
_cell.angle_alpha   90.00
_cell.angle_beta   90.00
_cell.angle_gamma   90.00
#
_symmetry.space_group_name_H-M   'P 1'
#
loop_
_entity.id
_entity.type
_entity.pdbx_description
1 polymer ?
#
loop_
_entity_poly.entity_id
_entity_poly.type
_entity_poly.pdbx_seq_one_letter_code
_entity_poly.pdbx_strand_id
1 'polypeptide(L)'
;MLEKQNIGADEAGIFLIKMRGDYFRYLAEVDLDNSKFREEAGSAYEEASKLANELLPSTHSVRLGLALNHSVFLYEIVGDKTQARQLAKSALDGA
;
A
#
# COMPACT_ATOMS: atom_id res chain seq x y z
N MET A 1 -5.64 23.55 -13.15
CA MET A 1 -6.25 22.76 -12.06
C MET A 1 -6.38 21.35 -12.58
N LEU A 2 -5.58 20.42 -12.07
CA LEU A 2 -5.82 19.00 -12.36
C LEU A 2 -7.11 18.63 -11.63
N GLU A 3 -8.18 18.50 -12.39
CA GLU A 3 -9.43 17.95 -11.88
C GLU A 3 -9.12 16.62 -11.19
N LYS A 4 -9.74 16.38 -10.04
CA LYS A 4 -9.69 15.09 -9.36
C LYS A 4 -10.30 14.06 -10.33
N GLN A 5 -9.47 13.47 -11.19
CA GLN A 5 -9.86 12.26 -11.90
C GLN A 5 -10.26 11.27 -10.82
N ASN A 6 -11.50 10.82 -10.90
CA ASN A 6 -12.03 9.77 -10.06
C ASN A 6 -11.13 8.57 -10.35
N ILE A 7 -10.13 8.34 -9.50
CA ILE A 7 -9.27 7.17 -9.59
C ILE A 7 -10.25 6.00 -9.57
N GLY A 8 -10.38 5.31 -10.70
CA GLY A 8 -11.42 4.30 -10.90
C GLY A 8 -11.32 3.26 -9.80
N ALA A 9 -12.46 2.77 -9.32
CA ALA A 9 -12.51 1.56 -8.50
C ALA A 9 -12.25 0.34 -9.40
N ASP A 10 -11.08 0.33 -10.05
CA ASP A 10 -10.61 -0.67 -10.99
C ASP A 10 -9.12 -0.95 -10.74
N GLU A 11 -8.56 -1.93 -11.47
CA GLU A 11 -7.18 -2.37 -11.30
C GLU A 11 -6.17 -1.22 -11.45
N ALA A 12 -6.38 -0.34 -12.44
CA ALA A 12 -5.49 0.79 -12.71
C ALA A 12 -5.53 1.79 -11.57
N GLY A 13 -6.72 2.07 -11.01
CA GLY A 13 -6.86 2.96 -9.88
C GLY A 13 -6.20 2.43 -8.61
N ILE A 14 -6.37 1.14 -8.32
CA ILE A 14 -5.68 0.46 -7.21
C ILE A 14 -4.16 0.56 -7.39
N PHE A 15 -3.67 0.33 -8.61
CA PHE A 15 -2.26 0.45 -8.93
C PHE A 15 -1.72 1.87 -8.70
N LEU A 16 -2.47 2.91 -9.10
CA LEU A 16 -2.07 4.30 -8.88
C LEU A 16 -2.04 4.69 -7.39
N ILE A 17 -3.01 4.22 -6.59
CA ILE A 17 -3.02 4.46 -5.14
C ILE A 17 -1.85 3.73 -4.48
N LYS A 18 -1.56 2.48 -4.88
CA LYS A 18 -0.36 1.76 -4.46
C LYS A 18 0.91 2.58 -4.76
N MET A 19 1.02 3.10 -5.98
CA MET A 19 2.17 3.94 -6.36
C MET A 19 2.28 5.18 -5.48
N ARG A 20 1.17 5.84 -5.15
CA ARG A 20 1.16 6.97 -4.19
C ARG A 20 1.76 6.55 -2.84
N GLY A 21 1.37 5.39 -2.32
CA GLY A 21 1.94 4.81 -1.10
C GLY A 21 3.44 4.56 -1.21
N ASP A 22 3.91 3.99 -2.33
CA ASP A 22 5.34 3.76 -2.58
C ASP A 22 6.14 5.07 -2.62
N TYR A 23 5.64 6.12 -3.28
CA TYR A 23 6.32 7.41 -3.33
C TYR A 23 6.42 8.07 -1.96
N PHE A 24 5.34 8.05 -1.17
CA PHE A 24 5.40 8.58 0.20
C PHE A 24 6.28 7.76 1.13
N ARG A 25 6.34 6.44 0.93
CA ARG A 25 7.32 5.59 1.63
C ARG A 25 8.75 6.02 1.31
N TYR A 26 9.09 6.25 0.05
CA TYR A 26 10.44 6.74 -0.32
C TYR A 26 10.74 8.12 0.29
N LEU A 27 9.75 9.01 0.38
CA LEU A 27 9.92 10.29 1.07
C LEU A 27 10.15 10.09 2.58
N ALA A 28 9.44 9.16 3.21
CA ALA A 28 9.62 8.83 4.62
C ALA A 28 10.98 8.17 4.91
N GLU A 29 11.58 7.46 3.95
CA GLU A 29 12.94 6.90 4.08
C GLU A 29 14.02 7.99 4.11
N VAL A 30 13.79 9.10 3.41
CA VAL A 30 14.74 10.23 3.33
C VAL A 30 14.55 11.20 4.49
N ASP A 31 13.31 11.43 4.92
CA ASP A 31 12.94 12.37 5.97
C ASP A 31 12.11 11.66 7.05
N LEU A 32 12.82 10.96 7.95
CA LEU A 32 12.23 10.11 8.99
C LEU A 32 11.47 10.92 10.06
N ASP A 33 11.81 12.19 10.25
CA ASP A 33 11.19 13.07 11.26
C ASP A 33 9.86 13.65 10.78
N ASN A 34 9.59 13.60 9.48
CA ASN A 34 8.37 14.11 8.88
C ASN A 34 7.26 13.05 8.90
N SER A 35 6.48 13.03 9.99
CA SER A 35 5.40 12.06 10.20
C SER A 35 4.36 12.06 9.07
N LYS A 36 4.18 13.18 8.37
CA LYS A 36 3.22 13.30 7.27
C LYS A 36 3.49 12.31 6.15
N PHE A 37 4.75 12.06 5.79
CA PHE A 37 5.07 11.11 4.72
C PHE A 37 4.69 9.68 5.12
N ARG A 38 4.94 9.31 6.38
CA ARG A 38 4.50 8.02 6.94
C ARG A 38 2.98 7.90 6.93
N GLU A 39 2.27 8.93 7.37
CA GLU A 39 0.80 8.95 7.44
C GLU A 39 0.16 8.83 6.05
N GLU A 40 0.67 9.57 5.07
CA GLU A 40 0.18 9.54 3.68
C GLU A 40 0.48 8.18 3.00
N ALA A 41 1.65 7.60 3.27
CA ALA A 41 1.99 6.26 2.79
C ALA A 41 1.02 5.21 3.35
N GLY A 42 0.81 5.22 4.68
CA GLY A 42 -0.11 4.31 5.36
C GLY A 42 -1.54 4.43 4.83
N SER A 43 -2.05 5.66 4.73
CA SER A 43 -3.40 5.90 4.21
C SER A 43 -3.58 5.39 2.78
N ALA A 44 -2.59 5.61 1.90
CA ALA A 44 -2.63 5.10 0.53
C ALA A 44 -2.60 3.56 0.49
N TYR A 45 -1.74 2.92 1.28
CA TYR A 45 -1.69 1.45 1.33
C TYR A 45 -2.98 0.84 1.87
N GLU A 46 -3.59 1.42 2.91
CA GLU A 46 -4.87 0.97 3.45
C GLU A 46 -6.02 1.12 2.43
N GLU A 47 -6.10 2.27 1.77
CA GLU A 47 -7.10 2.55 0.72
C GLU A 47 -6.98 1.54 -0.43
N ALA A 48 -5.76 1.37 -0.96
CA ALA A 48 -5.49 0.40 -2.02
C ALA A 48 -5.80 -1.04 -1.56
N SER A 49 -5.47 -1.40 -0.31
CA SER A 49 -5.67 -2.76 0.20
C SER A 49 -7.14 -3.09 0.32
N LYS A 50 -7.96 -2.13 0.77
CA LYS A 50 -9.42 -2.28 0.83
C LYS A 50 -10.00 -2.54 -0.56
N LEU A 51 -9.69 -1.68 -1.53
CA LEU A 51 -10.20 -1.82 -2.90
C LEU A 51 -9.71 -3.11 -3.56
N ALA A 52 -8.43 -3.48 -3.39
CA ALA A 52 -7.89 -4.72 -3.92
C ALA A 52 -8.55 -5.96 -3.33
N ASN A 53 -8.86 -5.95 -2.03
CA ASN A 53 -9.55 -7.06 -1.38
C ASN A 53 -11.01 -7.22 -1.85
N GLU A 54 -11.67 -6.12 -2.21
CA GLU A 54 -13.04 -6.10 -2.70
C GLU A 54 -13.15 -6.46 -4.19
N LEU A 55 -12.17 -6.04 -5.01
CA LEU A 55 -12.32 -6.04 -6.47
C LEU A 55 -11.39 -7.01 -7.21
N LEU A 56 -10.29 -7.47 -6.58
CA LEU A 56 -9.29 -8.31 -7.24
C LEU A 56 -9.21 -9.70 -6.57
N PRO A 57 -9.04 -10.79 -7.35
CA PRO A 57 -8.73 -12.12 -6.82
C PRO A 57 -7.48 -12.10 -5.92
N SER A 58 -7.40 -13.00 -4.94
CA SER A 58 -6.24 -13.07 -4.03
C SER A 58 -4.92 -13.37 -4.75
N THR A 59 -4.98 -14.09 -5.87
CA THR A 59 -3.84 -14.41 -6.75
C THR A 59 -3.44 -13.27 -7.70
N HIS A 60 -4.18 -12.16 -7.71
CA HIS A 60 -3.95 -11.08 -8.64
C HIS A 60 -2.62 -10.37 -8.37
N SER A 61 -1.80 -10.17 -9.40
CA SER A 61 -0.43 -9.64 -9.28
C SER A 61 -0.37 -8.27 -8.61
N VAL A 62 -1.28 -7.34 -8.96
CA VAL A 62 -1.38 -6.02 -8.31
C VAL A 62 -1.67 -6.14 -6.81
N ARG A 63 -2.58 -7.06 -6.41
CA ARG A 63 -2.94 -7.27 -5.00
C ARG A 63 -1.78 -7.87 -4.21
N LEU A 64 -1.09 -8.85 -4.79
CA LEU A 64 0.10 -9.46 -4.18
C LEU A 64 1.25 -8.44 -4.05
N GLY A 65 1.52 -7.69 -5.11
CA GLY A 65 2.54 -6.64 -5.09
C GLY A 65 2.22 -5.50 -4.12
N LEU A 66 0.94 -5.16 -3.97
CA LEU A 66 0.49 -4.22 -2.94
C LEU A 66 0.73 -4.76 -1.52
N ALA A 67 0.32 -5.99 -1.24
CA ALA A 67 0.51 -6.60 0.08
C ALA A 67 2.00 -6.72 0.45
N LEU A 68 2.86 -7.06 -0.52
CA LEU A 68 4.30 -7.06 -0.35
C LEU A 68 4.82 -5.68 0.05
N ASN A 69 4.52 -4.64 -0.74
CA ASN A 69 5.03 -3.29 -0.47
C ASN A 69 4.48 -2.71 0.84
N HIS A 70 3.22 -2.99 1.16
CA HIS A 70 2.63 -2.58 2.43
C HIS A 70 3.31 -3.31 3.61
N SER A 71 3.65 -4.59 3.47
CA SER A 71 4.41 -5.30 4.52
C SER A 71 5.81 -4.72 4.74
N VAL A 72 6.49 -4.30 3.67
CA VAL A 72 7.79 -3.62 3.75
C VAL A 72 7.66 -2.28 4.46
N PHE A 73 6.63 -1.48 4.11
CA PHE A 73 6.33 -0.23 4.80
C PHE A 73 6.13 -0.43 6.31
N LEU A 74 5.33 -1.44 6.71
CA LEU A 74 5.10 -1.75 8.12
C LEU A 74 6.40 -2.14 8.83
N TYR A 75 7.27 -2.90 8.17
CA TYR A 75 8.52 -3.39 8.75
C TYR A 75 9.58 -2.27 8.89
N GLU A 76 9.83 -1.55 7.80
CA GLU A 76 10.96 -0.63 7.67
C GLU A 76 10.63 0.79 8.12
N ILE A 77 9.43 1.27 7.79
CA ILE A 77 9.00 2.63 8.16
C ILE A 77 8.29 2.58 9.50
N VAL A 78 7.20 1.82 9.61
CA VAL A 78 6.38 1.85 10.84
C VAL A 78 7.12 1.24 12.03
N GLY A 79 7.90 0.19 11.79
CA GLY A 79 8.57 -0.59 12.82
C GLY A 79 7.70 -1.69 13.43
N ASP A 80 6.47 -1.88 12.94
CA ASP A 80 5.60 -2.98 13.35
C ASP A 80 5.91 -4.26 12.56
N LYS A 81 6.98 -4.92 13.01
CA LYS A 81 7.45 -6.17 12.40
C LYS A 81 6.45 -7.31 12.54
N THR A 82 5.56 -7.25 13.53
CA THR A 82 4.56 -8.30 13.77
C THR A 82 3.47 -8.21 12.73
N GLN A 83 2.88 -7.03 12.57
CA GLN A 83 1.86 -6.79 11.55
C GLN A 83 2.41 -7.00 10.14
N ALA A 84 3.64 -6.58 9.87
CA ALA A 84 4.31 -6.82 8.59
C ALA A 84 4.36 -8.32 8.22
N ARG A 85 4.82 -9.18 9.15
CA ARG A 85 4.88 -10.62 8.93
C ARG A 85 3.50 -11.25 8.77
N GLN A 86 2.53 -10.79 9.57
CA GLN A 86 1.16 -11.29 9.48
C GLN A 86 0.56 -10.96 8.10
N LEU A 87 0.71 -9.72 7.64
CA LEU A 87 0.23 -9.30 6.33
C LEU A 87 0.87 -10.11 5.20
N ALA A 88 2.20 -10.26 5.22
CA ALA A 88 2.92 -11.03 4.21
C ALA A 88 2.49 -12.51 4.20
N LYS A 89 2.34 -13.12 5.39
CA LYS A 89 1.88 -14.50 5.53
C LYS A 89 0.45 -14.68 5.00
N SER A 90 -0.47 -13.80 5.39
CA SER A 90 -1.86 -13.86 4.92
C SER A 90 -1.98 -13.68 3.41
N ALA A 91 -1.15 -12.84 2.80
CA ALA A 91 -1.11 -12.67 1.35
C ALA A 91 -0.58 -13.93 0.64
N LEU A 92 0.43 -14.59 1.20
CA LEU A 92 0.99 -15.82 0.63
C LEU A 92 0.06 -17.03 0.81
N ASP A 93 -0.52 -17.21 2.00
CA ASP A 93 -1.41 -18.33 2.32
C ASP A 93 -2.77 -18.22 1.58
N GLY A 94 -3.18 -17.00 1.21
CA GLY A 94 -4.44 -16.73 0.52
C GLY A 94 -4.36 -16.72 -1.00
N ALA A 95 -3.15 -16.74 -1.57
CA ALA A 95 -2.91 -16.85 -3.01
C ALA A 95 -2.99 -18.32 -3.46
#